data_AF-A0A4Q5SYS7-F1
#
_entry.id   AF-A0A4Q5SYS7-F1
#
_cell.length_a   1.000
_cell.length_b   1.000
_cell.length_c   1.000
_cell.angle_alpha   90.00
_cell.angle_beta   90.00
_cell.angle_gamma   90.00
#
_symmetry.space_group_name_H-M   'P 1'
#
loop_
_entity.id
_entity.type
_entity.pdbx_description
1 polymer ?
#
loop_
_entity_poly.entity_id
_entity_poly.type
_entity_poly.pdbx_seq_one_letter_code
_entity_poly.pdbx_strand_id
1 'polypeptide(L)'
;ILLALGIVVTTALGTGAVEQLFKYVSILLYAVYALFLVLALASFGGLIGQGFANAPPPSGNWIAGGLTYASYNIVGAVVILPVLRHLTSRRDALIAGAVAGPLAMLPAILFFVAMAAFYPEIGAEALPSDFLLRHMNVPGFHVIFQVMIFAALLESGAGAVHAVNERISGAVEARGRPPLGTRARAIIAAVILGGCMFVAARIGLIALIASGYRFLAWMFLAVYIAPLLTLGVWRLLRTPILEPTP
;
A
#
# COMPACT_ATOMS: atom_id res chain seq x y z
N ILE A 1 5.46 -18.83 2.74
CA ILE A 1 5.33 -19.73 1.56
C ILE A 1 3.98 -19.57 0.88
N LEU A 2 2.85 -19.79 1.56
CA LEU A 2 1.51 -19.61 0.97
C LEU A 2 1.29 -18.24 0.33
N LEU A 3 1.69 -17.16 1.02
CA LEU A 3 1.63 -15.81 0.47
C LEU A 3 2.41 -15.68 -0.85
N ALA A 4 3.65 -16.18 -0.90
CA ALA A 4 4.48 -16.12 -2.09
C ALA A 4 3.88 -16.92 -3.25
N LEU A 5 3.34 -18.11 -2.97
CA LEU A 5 2.62 -18.90 -3.97
C LEU A 5 1.39 -18.16 -4.50
N GLY A 6 0.61 -17.53 -3.62
CA GLY A 6 -0.53 -16.70 -4.01
C GLY A 6 -0.11 -15.55 -4.94
N ILE A 7 0.97 -14.84 -4.61
CA ILE A 7 1.51 -13.77 -5.45
C ILE A 7 1.93 -14.31 -6.83
N VAL A 8 2.67 -15.42 -6.87
CA VAL A 8 3.11 -16.04 -8.14
C VAL A 8 1.92 -16.44 -9.00
N VAL A 9 0.92 -17.11 -8.42
CA VAL A 9 -0.26 -17.55 -9.16
C VAL A 9 -1.03 -16.35 -9.71
N THR A 10 -1.37 -15.38 -8.86
CA THR A 10 -2.15 -14.21 -9.29
C THR A 10 -1.43 -13.41 -10.37
N THR A 11 -0.13 -13.17 -10.21
CA THR A 11 0.65 -12.39 -11.20
C THR A 11 0.89 -13.14 -12.50
N ALA A 12 0.98 -14.47 -12.46
CA ALA A 12 1.11 -15.32 -13.64
C ALA A 12 -0.17 -15.31 -14.50
N LEU A 13 -1.34 -15.25 -13.85
CA LEU A 13 -2.64 -15.13 -14.53
C LEU A 13 -2.85 -13.76 -15.21
N GLY A 14 -2.02 -12.76 -14.87
CA GLY A 14 -1.94 -11.48 -15.55
C GLY A 14 -2.88 -10.40 -15.01
N THR A 15 -3.02 -9.31 -15.77
CA THR A 15 -3.62 -8.05 -15.27
C THR A 15 -5.04 -8.21 -14.77
N GLY A 16 -5.89 -8.97 -15.47
CA GLY A 16 -7.28 -9.17 -15.05
C GLY A 16 -7.41 -9.87 -13.69
N ALA A 17 -6.54 -10.83 -13.37
CA ALA A 17 -6.53 -11.48 -12.06
C ALA A 17 -6.06 -10.52 -10.95
N VAL A 18 -5.07 -9.69 -11.24
CA VAL A 18 -4.58 -8.66 -10.31
C VAL A 18 -5.64 -7.58 -10.08
N GLU A 19 -6.34 -7.14 -11.12
CA GLU A 19 -7.48 -6.21 -11.04
C GLU A 19 -8.60 -6.76 -10.14
N GLN A 20 -8.98 -8.03 -10.32
CA GLN A 20 -9.99 -8.67 -9.47
C GLN A 20 -9.52 -8.80 -8.01
N LEU A 21 -8.26 -9.18 -7.81
CA LEU A 21 -7.67 -9.22 -6.46
C LEU A 21 -7.79 -7.85 -5.78
N PHE A 22 -7.38 -6.78 -6.45
CA PHE A 22 -7.43 -5.41 -5.90
C PHE A 22 -8.87 -5.02 -5.51
N LYS A 23 -9.84 -5.28 -6.39
CA LYS A 23 -11.25 -5.01 -6.13
C LYS A 23 -11.74 -5.72 -4.86
N TYR A 24 -11.55 -7.04 -4.76
CA TYR A 24 -12.11 -7.81 -3.65
C TYR A 24 -11.36 -7.57 -2.33
N VAL A 25 -10.04 -7.44 -2.38
CA VAL A 25 -9.24 -7.16 -1.18
C VAL A 25 -9.54 -5.76 -0.65
N SER A 26 -9.70 -4.75 -1.51
CA SER A 26 -10.13 -3.41 -1.09
C SER A 26 -11.47 -3.45 -0.36
N ILE A 27 -12.48 -4.16 -0.90
CA ILE A 27 -13.79 -4.30 -0.23
C ILE A 27 -13.63 -4.96 1.14
N LEU A 28 -12.87 -6.05 1.23
CA LEU A 28 -12.59 -6.75 2.48
C LEU A 28 -11.89 -5.82 3.50
N LEU A 29 -10.87 -5.09 3.07
CA LEU A 29 -10.13 -4.14 3.89
C LEU A 29 -11.06 -3.10 4.51
N TYR A 30 -11.83 -2.38 3.68
CA TYR A 30 -12.74 -1.36 4.18
C TYR A 30 -13.80 -1.94 5.13
N ALA A 31 -14.36 -3.12 4.81
CA ALA A 31 -15.35 -3.77 5.67
C ALA A 31 -14.77 -4.14 7.04
N VAL A 32 -13.58 -4.75 7.07
CA VAL A 32 -12.94 -5.19 8.32
C VAL A 32 -12.43 -4.00 9.13
N TYR A 33 -11.91 -2.94 8.50
CA TYR A 33 -11.54 -1.71 9.21
C TYR A 33 -12.75 -0.94 9.75
N ALA A 34 -13.87 -0.91 9.02
CA ALA A 34 -15.11 -0.33 9.55
C ALA A 34 -15.61 -1.12 10.76
N LEU A 35 -15.62 -2.46 10.66
CA LEU A 35 -15.97 -3.33 11.78
C LEU A 35 -15.01 -3.15 12.97
N PHE A 36 -13.70 -3.08 12.70
CA PHE A 36 -12.67 -2.81 13.69
C PHE A 36 -12.99 -1.53 14.47
N LEU A 37 -13.29 -0.44 13.77
CA LEU A 37 -13.59 0.84 14.40
C LEU A 37 -14.83 0.76 15.29
N VAL A 38 -15.90 0.13 14.81
CA VAL A 38 -17.14 -0.06 15.58
C VAL A 38 -16.85 -0.83 16.87
N LEU A 39 -16.09 -1.92 16.77
CA LEU A 39 -15.74 -2.73 17.93
C LEU A 39 -14.77 -2.00 18.88
N ALA A 40 -13.83 -1.22 18.37
CA ALA A 40 -12.89 -0.42 19.17
C ALA A 40 -13.64 0.65 19.97
N LEU A 41 -14.55 1.39 19.33
CA LEU A 41 -15.38 2.38 19.99
C LEU A 41 -16.29 1.75 21.05
N ALA A 42 -16.86 0.57 20.76
CA ALA A 42 -17.69 -0.16 21.72
C ALA A 42 -16.90 -0.70 22.92
N SER A 43 -15.65 -1.14 22.70
CA SER A 43 -14.85 -1.79 23.75
C SER A 43 -14.10 -0.81 24.63
N PHE A 44 -13.53 0.25 24.04
CA PHE A 44 -12.65 1.19 24.75
C PHE A 44 -12.78 2.65 24.25
N GLY A 45 -13.95 3.03 23.71
CA GLY A 45 -14.19 4.41 23.24
C GLY A 45 -13.98 5.50 24.29
N GLY A 46 -14.25 5.21 25.57
CA GLY A 46 -13.95 6.12 26.68
C GLY A 46 -12.44 6.38 26.83
N LEU A 47 -11.62 5.33 26.68
CA LEU A 47 -10.15 5.44 26.71
C LEU A 47 -9.63 6.20 25.50
N ILE A 48 -10.23 6.02 24.31
CA ILE A 48 -9.89 6.82 23.12
C ILE A 48 -10.07 8.32 23.41
N GLY A 49 -11.22 8.71 23.97
CA GLY A 49 -11.48 10.09 24.33
C GLY A 49 -10.48 10.65 25.35
N GLN A 50 -10.15 9.87 26.38
CA GLN A 50 -9.13 10.23 27.37
C GLN A 50 -7.73 10.35 26.76
N GLY A 51 -7.36 9.44 25.85
CA GLY A 51 -6.09 9.46 25.14
C GLY A 51 -5.89 10.73 24.33
N PHE A 52 -6.93 11.20 23.63
CA PHE A 52 -6.89 12.48 22.93
C PHE A 52 -6.88 13.68 23.88
N ALA A 53 -7.66 13.64 24.98
CA ALA A 53 -7.71 14.73 25.95
C ALA A 53 -6.39 14.93 26.69
N ASN A 54 -5.66 13.83 26.94
CA ASN A 54 -4.38 13.82 27.65
C ASN A 54 -3.18 13.77 26.70
N ALA A 55 -3.39 13.88 25.39
CA ALA A 55 -2.32 13.78 24.41
C ALA A 55 -1.29 14.90 24.64
N PRO A 56 0.01 14.59 24.71
CA PRO A 56 1.03 15.62 24.84
C PRO A 56 1.03 16.51 23.58
N PRO A 57 1.47 17.77 23.71
CA PRO A 57 1.70 18.62 22.54
C PRO A 57 2.62 17.91 21.52
N PRO A 58 2.45 18.17 20.21
CA PRO A 58 3.34 17.62 19.20
C PRO A 58 4.81 17.89 19.58
N SER A 59 5.58 16.81 19.72
CA SER A 59 6.98 16.86 20.10
C SER A 59 7.85 16.17 19.04
N GLY A 60 9.11 16.58 18.95
CA GLY A 60 10.02 16.12 17.90
C GLY A 60 9.69 16.66 16.50
N ASN A 61 10.29 16.05 15.48
CA ASN A 61 10.14 16.50 14.08
C ASN A 61 9.03 15.71 13.36
N TRP A 62 7.79 15.85 13.84
CA TRP A 62 6.63 15.12 13.31
C TRP A 62 6.37 15.42 11.83
N ILE A 63 6.70 16.62 11.34
CA ILE A 63 6.62 16.98 9.92
C ILE A 63 7.57 16.10 9.10
N ALA A 64 8.83 15.99 9.52
CA ALA A 64 9.79 15.13 8.82
C ALA A 64 9.40 13.64 8.91
N GLY A 65 8.82 13.21 10.04
CA GLY A 65 8.26 11.87 10.20
C GLY A 65 7.13 11.59 9.20
N GLY A 66 6.16 12.51 9.11
CA GLY A 66 5.06 12.44 8.16
C GLY A 66 5.53 12.46 6.70
N LEU A 67 6.49 13.34 6.36
CA LEU A 67 7.06 13.41 5.02
C LEU A 67 7.81 12.12 4.65
N THR A 68 8.58 11.55 5.58
CA THR A 68 9.26 10.27 5.38
C THR A 68 8.23 9.17 5.14
N TYR A 69 7.18 9.12 5.97
CA TYR A 69 6.11 8.13 5.86
C TYR A 69 5.37 8.21 4.52
N ALA A 70 4.96 9.41 4.11
CA ALA A 70 4.32 9.62 2.81
C ALA A 70 5.26 9.26 1.65
N SER A 71 6.54 9.63 1.74
CA SER A 71 7.51 9.46 0.66
C SER A 71 7.83 7.99 0.38
N TYR A 72 7.99 7.13 1.39
CA TYR A 72 8.22 5.71 1.11
C TYR A 72 6.95 4.98 0.66
N ASN A 73 5.77 5.42 1.11
CA ASN A 73 4.48 4.84 0.70
C ASN A 73 4.07 5.22 -0.74
N ILE A 74 4.64 6.29 -1.31
CA ILE A 74 4.32 6.72 -2.68
C ILE A 74 4.66 5.66 -3.73
N VAL A 75 5.50 4.68 -3.41
CA VAL A 75 5.80 3.54 -4.28
C VAL A 75 4.51 2.86 -4.77
N GLY A 76 3.46 2.85 -3.95
CA GLY A 76 2.14 2.35 -4.34
C GLY A 76 1.61 3.01 -5.61
N ALA A 77 1.76 4.34 -5.75
CA ALA A 77 1.30 5.07 -6.94
C ALA A 77 1.99 4.60 -8.23
N VAL A 78 3.26 4.22 -8.14
CA VAL A 78 4.05 3.69 -9.26
C VAL A 78 3.65 2.25 -9.60
N VAL A 79 3.34 1.46 -8.57
CA VAL A 79 2.99 0.05 -8.69
C VAL A 79 1.64 -0.16 -9.37
N ILE A 80 0.69 0.77 -9.16
CA ILE A 80 -0.66 0.65 -9.74
C ILE A 80 -0.76 1.14 -11.19
N LEU A 81 0.27 1.81 -11.74
CA LEU A 81 0.22 2.38 -13.09
C LEU A 81 -0.27 1.42 -14.19
N PRO A 82 0.17 0.13 -14.25
CA PRO A 82 -0.30 -0.79 -15.29
C PRO A 82 -1.81 -1.04 -15.25
N VAL A 83 -2.41 -0.83 -14.07
CA VAL A 83 -3.83 -1.06 -13.78
C VAL A 83 -4.68 0.19 -14.04
N LEU A 84 -4.05 1.35 -14.21
CA LEU A 84 -4.72 2.64 -14.49
C LEU A 84 -4.99 2.90 -15.98
N ARG A 85 -4.72 1.92 -16.86
CA ARG A 85 -4.90 2.03 -18.32
C ARG A 85 -6.34 2.33 -18.77
N HIS A 86 -7.32 2.13 -17.89
CA HIS A 86 -8.74 2.36 -18.17
C HIS A 86 -9.16 3.83 -18.00
N LEU A 87 -8.28 4.69 -17.49
CA LEU A 87 -8.56 6.12 -17.36
C LEU A 87 -8.55 6.79 -18.74
N THR A 88 -9.70 7.32 -19.16
CA THR A 88 -9.91 7.85 -20.51
C THR A 88 -9.59 9.34 -20.66
N SER A 89 -9.61 10.10 -19.55
CA SER A 89 -9.38 11.55 -19.58
C SER A 89 -8.51 12.05 -18.43
N ARG A 90 -7.93 13.25 -18.60
CA ARG A 90 -7.19 13.94 -17.52
C ARG A 90 -8.07 14.19 -16.30
N ARG A 91 -9.35 14.50 -16.52
CA ARG A 91 -10.33 14.71 -15.45
C ARG A 91 -10.51 13.43 -14.63
N ASP A 92 -10.63 12.28 -15.29
CA ASP A 92 -10.76 10.99 -14.62
C ASP A 92 -9.55 10.71 -13.74
N ALA A 93 -8.34 10.96 -14.25
CA ALA A 93 -7.10 10.79 -13.49
C ALA A 93 -7.01 11.71 -12.26
N LEU A 94 -7.39 12.99 -12.40
CA LEU A 94 -7.40 13.94 -11.29
C LEU A 94 -8.42 13.57 -10.21
N ILE A 95 -9.65 13.22 -10.61
CA ILE A 95 -10.70 12.81 -9.67
C ILE A 95 -10.31 11.50 -8.98
N ALA A 96 -9.85 10.51 -9.74
CA ALA A 96 -9.41 9.23 -9.19
C ALA A 96 -8.27 9.42 -8.17
N GLY A 97 -7.27 10.24 -8.49
CA GLY A 97 -6.18 10.55 -7.55
C GLY A 97 -6.66 11.29 -6.30
N ALA A 98 -7.50 12.31 -6.46
CA ALA A 98 -8.05 13.09 -5.35
C ALA A 98 -8.94 12.28 -4.40
N VAL A 99 -9.62 11.25 -4.90
CA VAL A 99 -10.43 10.32 -4.10
C VAL A 99 -9.58 9.20 -3.50
N ALA A 100 -8.64 8.65 -4.28
CA ALA A 100 -7.80 7.53 -3.84
C ALA A 100 -6.87 7.91 -2.67
N GLY A 101 -6.33 9.13 -2.65
CA GLY A 101 -5.46 9.59 -1.55
C GLY A 101 -6.13 9.53 -0.17
N PRO A 102 -7.25 10.25 0.04
CA PRO A 102 -8.02 10.18 1.28
C PRO A 102 -8.51 8.77 1.61
N LEU A 103 -9.02 8.02 0.63
CA LEU A 103 -9.48 6.64 0.85
C LEU A 103 -8.34 5.72 1.30
N ALA A 104 -7.14 5.85 0.73
CA ALA A 104 -5.97 5.08 1.14
C ALA A 104 -5.52 5.42 2.57
N MET A 105 -5.67 6.68 3.00
CA MET A 105 -5.28 7.10 4.35
C MET A 105 -6.36 6.81 5.40
N LEU A 106 -7.62 6.66 4.98
CA LEU A 106 -8.75 6.49 5.89
C LEU A 106 -8.56 5.32 6.88
N PRO A 107 -8.21 4.09 6.46
CA PRO A 107 -7.95 2.99 7.41
C PRO A 107 -6.87 3.33 8.44
N ALA A 108 -5.79 3.99 8.02
CA ALA A 108 -4.70 4.37 8.91
C ALA A 108 -5.15 5.40 9.96
N ILE A 109 -5.99 6.35 9.59
CA ILE A 109 -6.57 7.34 10.52
C ILE A 109 -7.50 6.64 11.52
N LEU A 110 -8.41 5.76 11.05
CA LEU A 110 -9.32 5.03 11.93
C LEU A 110 -8.56 4.15 12.92
N PHE A 111 -7.49 3.52 12.45
CA PHE A 111 -6.63 2.72 13.28
C PHE A 111 -5.85 3.56 14.30
N PHE A 112 -5.32 4.73 13.89
CA PHE A 112 -4.66 5.68 14.79
C PHE A 112 -5.59 6.19 15.89
N VAL A 113 -6.87 6.45 15.58
CA VAL A 113 -7.89 6.82 16.58
C VAL A 113 -8.02 5.74 17.65
N ALA A 114 -8.06 4.46 17.27
CA ALA A 114 -8.11 3.37 18.22
C ALA A 114 -6.82 3.25 19.04
N MET A 115 -5.66 3.50 18.44
CA MET A 115 -4.37 3.48 19.13
C MET A 115 -4.28 4.53 20.26
N ALA A 116 -4.96 5.67 20.09
CA ALA A 116 -4.95 6.73 21.09
C ALA A 116 -5.42 6.26 22.48
N ALA A 117 -6.28 5.24 22.55
CA ALA A 117 -6.75 4.66 23.82
C ALA A 117 -5.64 4.17 24.75
N PHE A 118 -4.50 3.77 24.18
CA PHE A 118 -3.39 3.13 24.90
C PHE A 118 -2.07 3.87 24.67
N TYR A 119 -2.13 5.14 24.25
CA TYR A 119 -0.93 5.98 24.17
C TYR A 119 -0.46 6.35 25.59
N PRO A 120 0.85 6.26 25.92
CA PRO A 120 1.98 6.00 25.03
C PRO A 120 2.39 4.52 24.90
N GLU A 121 1.86 3.62 25.71
CA GLU A 121 2.26 2.21 25.82
C GLU A 121 2.27 1.49 24.46
N ILE A 122 1.24 1.70 23.65
CA ILE A 122 1.11 1.08 22.32
C ILE A 122 2.26 1.40 21.36
N GLY A 123 3.00 2.50 21.59
CA GLY A 123 4.16 2.87 20.78
C GLY A 123 5.37 1.94 20.98
N ALA A 124 5.42 1.19 22.07
CA ALA A 124 6.47 0.20 22.35
C ALA A 124 6.14 -1.20 21.80
N GLU A 125 4.91 -1.42 21.34
CA GLU A 125 4.45 -2.71 20.85
C GLU A 125 5.02 -3.04 19.47
N ALA A 126 5.47 -4.29 19.30
CA ALA A 126 5.99 -4.77 18.03
C ALA A 126 4.90 -4.79 16.94
N LEU A 127 3.66 -5.08 17.33
CA LEU A 127 2.50 -5.10 16.43
C LEU A 127 1.28 -4.46 17.11
N PRO A 128 1.11 -3.13 16.96
CA PRO A 128 -0.02 -2.40 17.57
C PRO A 128 -1.40 -2.96 17.25
N SER A 129 -1.58 -3.60 16.08
CA SER A 129 -2.85 -4.23 15.69
C SER A 129 -3.19 -5.43 16.53
N ASP A 130 -2.24 -6.33 16.79
CA ASP A 130 -2.47 -7.48 17.66
C ASP A 130 -2.71 -7.03 19.11
N PHE A 131 -2.00 -6.00 19.59
CA PHE A 131 -2.26 -5.40 20.89
C PHE A 131 -3.72 -4.93 21.03
N LEU A 132 -4.23 -4.16 20.06
CA LEU A 132 -5.62 -3.67 20.09
C LEU A 132 -6.64 -4.82 19.98
N LEU A 133 -6.38 -5.83 19.17
CA LEU A 133 -7.27 -6.99 19.01
C LEU A 133 -7.38 -7.80 20.30
N ARG A 134 -6.28 -7.97 21.04
CA ARG A 134 -6.29 -8.65 22.35
C ARG A 134 -7.08 -7.88 23.39
N HIS A 135 -6.94 -6.55 23.43
CA HIS A 135 -7.71 -5.68 24.34
C HIS A 135 -9.19 -5.61 23.99
N MET A 136 -9.54 -5.72 22.71
CA MET A 136 -10.93 -5.80 22.26
C MET A 136 -11.59 -7.12 22.71
N ASN A 137 -10.81 -8.20 22.78
CA ASN A 137 -11.23 -9.53 23.24
C ASN A 137 -12.51 -10.07 22.56
N VAL A 138 -12.70 -9.77 21.28
CA VAL A 138 -13.84 -10.28 20.48
C VAL A 138 -13.44 -11.59 19.80
N PRO A 139 -14.06 -12.73 20.16
CA PRO A 139 -13.75 -14.02 19.55
C PRO A 139 -13.97 -14.00 18.03
N GLY A 140 -13.08 -14.65 17.28
CA GLY A 140 -13.17 -14.77 15.82
C GLY A 140 -12.76 -13.51 15.04
N PHE A 141 -12.95 -12.31 15.58
CA PHE A 141 -12.54 -11.08 14.91
C PHE A 141 -11.03 -10.99 14.69
N HIS A 142 -10.24 -11.52 15.62
CA HIS A 142 -8.79 -11.63 15.46
C HIS A 142 -8.42 -12.43 14.19
N VAL A 143 -9.11 -13.55 13.92
CA VAL A 143 -8.87 -14.36 12.71
C VAL A 143 -9.27 -13.60 11.45
N ILE A 144 -10.43 -12.91 11.46
CA ILE A 144 -10.88 -12.08 10.33
C ILE A 144 -9.85 -10.99 10.02
N PHE A 145 -9.30 -10.33 11.04
CA PHE A 145 -8.29 -9.30 10.88
C PHE A 145 -6.98 -9.85 10.33
N GLN A 146 -6.55 -11.05 10.77
CA GLN A 146 -5.38 -11.73 10.22
C GLN A 146 -5.58 -12.13 8.74
N VAL A 147 -6.76 -12.61 8.37
CA VAL A 147 -7.11 -12.89 6.96
C VAL A 147 -7.07 -11.61 6.13
N MET A 148 -7.59 -10.50 6.66
CA MET A 148 -7.51 -9.19 6.00
C MET A 148 -6.04 -8.76 5.80
N ILE A 149 -5.18 -8.87 6.81
CA ILE A 149 -3.74 -8.56 6.67
C ILE A 149 -3.11 -9.44 5.59
N PHE A 150 -3.38 -10.75 5.60
CA PHE A 150 -2.87 -11.66 4.59
C PHE A 150 -3.31 -11.24 3.18
N ALA A 151 -4.59 -10.88 3.01
CA ALA A 151 -5.14 -10.41 1.75
C ALA A 151 -4.48 -9.10 1.28
N ALA A 152 -4.25 -8.14 2.18
CA ALA A 152 -3.54 -6.89 1.88
C ALA A 152 -2.07 -7.11 1.47
N LEU A 153 -1.39 -8.04 2.14
CA LEU A 153 -0.03 -8.45 1.78
C LEU A 153 0.00 -9.14 0.41
N LEU A 154 -1.02 -9.95 0.10
CA LEU A 154 -1.17 -10.60 -1.19
C LEU A 154 -1.42 -9.56 -2.29
N GLU A 155 -2.31 -8.60 -2.06
CA GLU A 155 -2.62 -7.49 -2.98
C GLU A 155 -1.37 -6.65 -3.27
N SER A 156 -0.72 -6.12 -2.24
CA SER A 156 0.47 -5.27 -2.40
C SER A 156 1.64 -6.01 -3.05
N GLY A 157 1.90 -7.26 -2.64
CA GLY A 157 2.93 -8.10 -3.23
C GLY A 157 2.65 -8.47 -4.69
N ALA A 158 1.40 -8.83 -5.01
CA ALA A 158 0.96 -9.10 -6.38
C ALA A 158 1.06 -7.84 -7.25
N GLY A 159 0.64 -6.68 -6.74
CA GLY A 159 0.79 -5.41 -7.43
C GLY A 159 2.24 -5.13 -7.79
N ALA A 160 3.15 -5.20 -6.82
CA ALA A 160 4.56 -4.88 -7.03
C ALA A 160 5.22 -5.80 -8.09
N VAL A 161 5.01 -7.12 -7.96
CA VAL A 161 5.54 -8.09 -8.92
C VAL A 161 4.88 -7.95 -10.29
N HIS A 162 3.56 -7.70 -10.32
CA HIS A 162 2.84 -7.47 -11.57
C HIS A 162 3.37 -6.23 -12.31
N ALA A 163 3.66 -5.14 -11.61
CA ALA A 163 4.23 -3.95 -12.22
C ALA A 163 5.59 -4.22 -12.88
N VAL A 164 6.42 -5.09 -12.29
CA VAL A 164 7.68 -5.53 -12.92
C VAL A 164 7.40 -6.39 -14.14
N ASN A 165 6.48 -7.36 -14.05
CA ASN A 165 6.08 -8.20 -15.18
C ASN A 165 5.59 -7.37 -16.37
N GLU A 166 4.73 -6.37 -16.14
CA GLU A 166 4.19 -5.52 -17.21
C GLU A 166 5.28 -4.63 -17.83
N ARG A 167 6.24 -4.11 -17.04
CA ARG A 167 7.38 -3.37 -17.60
C ARG A 167 8.25 -4.23 -18.50
N ILE A 168 8.53 -5.48 -18.09
CA ILE A 168 9.31 -6.41 -18.90
C ILE A 168 8.51 -6.81 -20.15
N SER A 169 7.20 -7.08 -20.02
CA SER A 169 6.33 -7.38 -21.16
C SER A 169 6.32 -6.25 -22.17
N GLY A 170 6.10 -5.01 -21.72
CA GLY A 170 6.12 -3.84 -22.60
C GLY A 170 7.48 -3.65 -23.31
N ALA A 171 8.60 -3.91 -22.63
CA ALA A 171 9.93 -3.85 -23.24
C ALA A 171 10.18 -4.98 -24.27
N VAL A 172 9.58 -6.15 -24.07
CA VAL A 172 9.64 -7.29 -25.02
C VAL A 172 8.76 -7.00 -26.24
N GLU A 173 7.56 -6.47 -26.03
CA GLU A 173 6.62 -6.07 -27.06
C GLU A 173 7.16 -4.94 -27.94
N ALA A 174 7.83 -3.95 -27.34
CA ALA A 174 8.52 -2.88 -28.07
C ALA A 174 9.63 -3.39 -29.01
N ARG A 175 10.10 -4.63 -28.82
CA ARG A 175 11.07 -5.31 -29.71
C ARG A 175 10.39 -6.21 -30.75
N GLY A 176 9.07 -6.12 -30.92
CA GLY A 176 8.30 -6.89 -31.89
C GLY A 176 8.06 -8.35 -31.47
N ARG A 177 8.25 -8.69 -30.19
CA ARG A 177 7.99 -10.03 -29.66
C ARG A 177 6.63 -10.09 -28.97
N PRO A 178 5.99 -11.26 -28.87
CA PRO A 178 4.72 -11.38 -28.16
C PRO A 178 4.86 -11.04 -26.66
N PRO A 179 3.76 -10.59 -26.01
CA PRO A 179 3.73 -10.33 -24.57
C PRO A 179 4.16 -11.55 -23.75
N LEU A 180 4.61 -11.30 -22.51
CA LEU A 180 5.00 -12.38 -21.62
C LEU A 180 3.82 -13.32 -21.33
N GLY A 181 4.00 -14.61 -21.65
CA GLY A 181 3.06 -15.66 -21.26
C GLY A 181 3.12 -15.99 -19.76
N THR A 182 2.12 -16.73 -19.29
CA THR A 182 1.92 -17.12 -17.87
C THR A 182 3.17 -17.73 -17.23
N ARG A 183 3.86 -18.64 -17.94
CA ARG A 183 5.06 -19.30 -17.41
C ARG A 183 6.20 -18.31 -17.18
N ALA A 184 6.42 -17.37 -18.09
CA ALA A 184 7.48 -16.37 -17.95
C ALA A 184 7.18 -15.43 -16.78
N ARG A 185 5.93 -14.96 -16.68
CA ARG A 185 5.45 -14.14 -15.56
C ARG A 185 5.62 -14.84 -14.20
N ALA A 186 5.32 -16.14 -14.13
CA ALA A 186 5.49 -16.95 -12.93
C ALA A 186 6.96 -17.11 -12.52
N ILE A 187 7.85 -17.35 -13.48
CA ILE A 187 9.30 -17.48 -13.22
C ILE A 187 9.86 -16.15 -12.70
N ILE A 188 9.53 -15.02 -13.35
CA ILE A 188 9.95 -13.69 -12.90
C ILE A 188 9.45 -13.44 -11.47
N ALA A 189 8.18 -13.72 -11.20
CA ALA A 189 7.60 -13.59 -9.87
C ALA A 189 8.35 -14.44 -8.83
N ALA A 190 8.60 -15.72 -9.13
CA ALA A 190 9.31 -16.63 -8.23
C ALA A 190 10.76 -16.18 -7.96
N VAL A 191 11.46 -15.68 -8.98
CA VAL A 191 12.83 -15.17 -8.84
C VAL A 191 12.86 -13.91 -7.97
N ILE A 192 11.96 -12.95 -8.23
CA ILE A 192 11.86 -11.72 -7.43
C ILE A 192 11.56 -12.05 -5.97
N LEU A 193 10.53 -12.86 -5.72
CA LEU A 193 10.12 -13.21 -4.36
C LEU A 193 11.19 -14.05 -3.64
N GLY A 194 11.81 -15.01 -4.34
CA GLY A 194 12.91 -15.79 -3.80
C GLY A 194 14.10 -14.90 -3.40
N GLY A 195 14.46 -13.94 -4.25
CA GLY A 195 15.48 -12.94 -3.96
C GLY A 195 15.13 -12.08 -2.73
N CYS A 196 13.90 -11.55 -2.68
CA CYS A 196 13.44 -10.76 -1.52
C CYS A 196 13.46 -11.57 -0.22
N MET A 197 12.98 -12.81 -0.25
CA MET A 197 12.99 -13.70 0.92
C MET A 197 14.41 -14.03 1.38
N PHE A 198 15.32 -14.28 0.46
CA PHE A 198 16.73 -14.51 0.77
C PHE A 198 17.35 -13.28 1.45
N VAL A 199 17.18 -12.09 0.88
CA VAL A 199 17.69 -10.85 1.45
C VAL A 199 17.10 -10.59 2.84
N ALA A 200 15.78 -10.76 3.00
CA ALA A 200 15.11 -10.59 4.29
C ALA A 200 15.64 -11.56 5.36
N ALA A 201 15.91 -12.82 4.99
CA ALA A 201 16.47 -13.82 5.90
C ALA A 201 17.91 -13.52 6.33
N ARG A 202 18.70 -12.83 5.51
CA ARG A 202 20.12 -12.52 5.79
C ARG A 202 20.32 -11.21 6.55
N ILE A 203 19.54 -10.18 6.21
CA ILE A 203 19.65 -8.84 6.83
C ILE A 203 18.81 -8.74 8.11
N GLY A 204 17.69 -9.47 8.17
CA GLY A 204 16.71 -9.39 9.26
C GLY A 204 15.66 -8.31 9.00
N LEU A 205 14.40 -8.63 9.30
CA LEU A 205 13.24 -7.77 9.01
C LEU A 205 13.33 -6.41 9.72
N ILE A 206 13.74 -6.42 11.00
CA ILE A 206 13.81 -5.20 11.82
C ILE A 206 14.86 -4.22 11.26
N ALA A 207 16.04 -4.73 10.91
CA ALA A 207 17.11 -3.90 10.35
C ALA A 207 16.71 -3.32 8.98
N LEU A 208 16.02 -4.12 8.16
CA LEU A 208 15.51 -3.69 6.86
C LEU A 208 14.46 -2.59 6.98
N ILE A 209 13.55 -2.69 7.96
CA ILE A 209 12.56 -1.64 8.24
C ILE A 209 13.25 -0.38 8.76
N ALA A 210 14.13 -0.51 9.76
CA ALA A 210 14.75 0.63 10.45
C ALA A 210 15.63 1.49 9.53
N SER A 211 16.38 0.86 8.61
CA SER A 211 17.30 1.55 7.71
C SER A 211 16.74 1.75 6.30
N GLY A 212 16.02 0.75 5.79
CA GLY A 212 15.52 0.71 4.43
C GLY A 212 14.43 1.74 4.18
N TYR A 213 13.54 2.01 5.14
CA TYR A 213 12.42 2.94 4.93
C TYR A 213 12.90 4.37 4.74
N ARG A 214 13.88 4.80 5.52
CA ARG A 214 14.44 6.14 5.37
C ARG A 214 15.22 6.28 4.06
N PHE A 215 15.99 5.26 3.69
CA PHE A 215 16.68 5.24 2.40
C PHE A 215 15.68 5.29 1.22
N LEU A 216 14.66 4.43 1.23
CA LEU A 216 13.61 4.38 0.21
C LEU A 216 12.85 5.70 0.12
N ALA A 217 12.52 6.32 1.26
CA ALA A 217 11.86 7.62 1.30
C ALA A 217 12.67 8.69 0.54
N TRP A 218 13.97 8.83 0.84
CA TRP A 218 14.83 9.80 0.15
C TRP A 218 15.01 9.47 -1.33
N MET A 219 15.16 8.19 -1.67
CA MET A 219 15.26 7.74 -3.05
C MET A 219 14.00 8.08 -3.85
N PHE A 220 12.81 7.76 -3.34
CA PHE A 220 11.54 8.08 -4.03
C PHE A 220 11.28 9.59 -4.06
N LEU A 221 11.66 10.32 -3.02
CA LEU A 221 11.57 11.77 -3.04
C LEU A 221 12.38 12.36 -4.21
N ALA A 222 13.65 11.96 -4.34
CA ALA A 222 14.56 12.50 -5.34
C ALA A 222 14.25 12.03 -6.77
N VAL A 223 13.93 10.74 -6.96
CA VAL A 223 13.80 10.13 -8.29
C VAL A 223 12.36 10.17 -8.84
N TYR A 224 11.36 10.22 -7.95
CA TYR A 224 9.95 10.16 -8.36
C TYR A 224 9.17 11.41 -7.99
N ILE A 225 9.10 11.77 -6.71
CA ILE A 225 8.23 12.87 -6.24
C ILE A 225 8.71 14.21 -6.79
N ALA A 226 9.99 14.54 -6.61
CA ALA A 226 10.52 15.84 -7.02
C ALA A 226 10.38 16.07 -8.54
N PRO A 227 10.76 15.13 -9.44
CA PRO A 227 10.55 15.29 -10.87
C PRO A 227 9.07 15.36 -11.27
N LEU A 228 8.20 14.58 -10.61
CA LEU A 228 6.77 14.57 -10.90
C LEU A 228 6.11 15.91 -10.51
N LEU A 229 6.41 16.43 -9.32
CA LEU A 229 5.84 17.69 -8.82
C LEU A 229 6.43 18.93 -9.49
N THR A 230 7.63 18.83 -10.06
CA THR A 230 8.27 19.95 -10.78
C THR A 230 8.01 19.86 -12.29
N LEU A 231 8.71 18.96 -12.98
CA LEU A 231 8.65 18.79 -14.43
C LEU A 231 7.30 18.24 -14.88
N GLY A 232 6.74 17.28 -14.14
CA GLY A 232 5.46 16.66 -14.47
C GLY A 232 4.31 17.68 -14.44
N VAL A 233 4.18 18.42 -13.34
CA VAL A 233 3.19 19.50 -13.21
C VAL A 233 3.42 20.59 -14.25
N TRP A 234 4.66 21.04 -14.45
CA TRP A 234 4.99 22.05 -15.45
C TRP A 234 4.58 21.64 -16.88
N ARG A 235 4.83 20.39 -17.28
CA ARG A 235 4.39 19.85 -18.59
C ARG A 235 2.87 19.76 -18.67
N LEU A 236 2.21 19.33 -17.60
CA LEU A 236 0.75 19.20 -17.55
C LEU A 236 0.06 20.55 -17.74
N LEU A 237 0.59 21.61 -17.12
CA LEU A 237 0.07 22.97 -17.25
C LEU A 237 0.32 23.59 -18.63
N ARG A 238 1.34 23.14 -19.37
CA ARG A 238 1.69 23.66 -20.70
C ARG A 238 1.06 22.91 -21.87
N THR A 239 0.55 21.70 -21.67
CA THR A 239 0.02 20.90 -22.78
C THR A 239 -1.48 21.17 -22.96
N PRO A 240 -1.91 21.80 -24.08
CA PRO A 240 -3.33 22.05 -24.34
C PRO A 240 -4.13 20.74 -24.33
N ILE A 241 -5.42 20.84 -24.00
CA ILE A 241 -6.35 19.72 -24.06
C ILE A 241 -6.52 19.38 -25.54
N LEU A 242 -6.02 18.24 -25.99
CA LEU A 242 -6.47 17.66 -27.26
C LEU A 242 -7.87 17.13 -26.96
N GLU A 243 -8.90 17.84 -27.42
CA GLU A 243 -10.25 17.29 -27.46
C GLU A 243 -10.22 16.02 -28.31
N PRO A 244 -10.89 14.94 -27.86
CA PRO A 244 -11.00 13.74 -28.69
C PRO A 244 -11.72 14.14 -29.99
N THR A 245 -11.07 13.89 -31.13
CA THR A 245 -11.69 14.03 -32.44
C THR A 245 -12.93 13.13 -32.52
N PRO A 246 -14.06 13.64 -33.06
CA PRO A 246 -15.32 12.90 -33.13
C PRO A 246 -15.24 11.61 -33.95
#